data_AF-A0A7C1G9G2-F1
#
_entry.id   AF-A0A7C1G9G2-F1
#
_cell.length_a   1.000
_cell.length_b   1.000
_cell.length_c   1.000
_cell.angle_alpha   90.00
_cell.angle_beta   90.00
_cell.angle_gamma   90.00
#
_symmetry.space_group_name_H-M   'P 1'
#
loop_
_entity.id
_entity.type
_entity.pdbx_description
1 polymer ?
#
loop_
_entity_poly.entity_id
_entity_poly.type
_entity_poly.pdbx_seq_one_letter_code
_entity_poly.pdbx_strand_id
1 'polypeptide(L)'
;MERLFVYLRLAEWEKRMIEDVLGGKIEILYWNGADFSGLEDSSIAMAVTLPREAIEKAGKLKFVQVPAAGADNLDLEALFHRNVVV
;
A
#
# COMPACT_ATOMS: atom_id res chain seq x y z
N MET A 1 -8.61 -8.37 11.27
CA MET A 1 -7.20 -7.96 11.39
C MET A 1 -6.90 -7.14 10.16
N GLU A 2 -6.35 -5.94 10.32
CA GLU A 2 -5.97 -5.11 9.19
C GLU A 2 -4.68 -5.62 8.55
N ARG A 3 -4.45 -5.28 7.28
CA ARG A 3 -3.28 -5.70 6.52
C ARG A 3 -2.73 -4.54 5.71
N LEU A 4 -1.43 -4.33 5.81
CA LEU A 4 -0.65 -3.32 5.09
C LEU A 4 0.11 -3.98 3.95
N PHE A 5 -0.13 -3.54 2.72
CA PHE A 5 0.69 -3.88 1.55
C PHE A 5 1.74 -2.80 1.29
N VAL A 6 3.02 -3.14 1.36
CA VAL A 6 4.13 -2.21 1.12
C VAL A 6 4.64 -2.40 -0.31
N TYR A 7 4.24 -1.50 -1.20
CA TYR A 7 4.69 -1.45 -2.59
C TYR A 7 5.91 -0.53 -2.74
N LEU A 8 7.00 -0.93 -2.09
CA LEU A 8 8.27 -0.22 -2.13
C LEU A 8 9.42 -1.22 -2.16
N ARG A 9 10.47 -0.89 -2.91
CA ARG A 9 11.76 -1.59 -2.78
C ARG A 9 12.49 -1.02 -1.58
N LEU A 10 12.36 -1.70 -0.44
CA LEU A 10 12.98 -1.31 0.82
C LEU A 10 14.21 -2.16 1.11
N ALA A 11 15.28 -1.50 1.56
CA ALA A 11 16.38 -2.14 2.24
C ALA A 11 15.92 -2.77 3.57
N GLU A 12 16.67 -3.73 4.10
CA GLU A 12 16.30 -4.43 5.33
C GLU A 12 16.09 -3.50 6.52
N TRP A 13 16.90 -2.45 6.64
CA TRP A 13 16.78 -1.50 7.75
C TRP A 13 15.49 -0.67 7.67
N GLU A 14 15.01 -0.35 6.46
CA GLU A 14 13.74 0.36 6.25
C GLU A 14 12.55 -0.54 6.61
N LYS A 15 12.62 -1.83 6.26
CA LYS A 15 11.61 -2.83 6.68
C LYS A 15 11.54 -2.94 8.20
N ARG A 16 12.69 -2.99 8.88
CA ARG A 16 12.75 -3.02 10.35
C ARG A 16 12.05 -1.82 10.98
N MET A 17 12.22 -0.62 10.43
CA MET A 17 11.52 0.58 10.95
C MET A 17 9.99 0.43 10.86
N ILE A 18 9.47 -0.14 9.78
CA ILE A 18 8.03 -0.38 9.62
C ILE A 18 7.57 -1.44 10.62
N GLU A 19 8.30 -2.55 10.73
CA GLU A 19 7.99 -3.65 11.65
C GLU A 19 8.05 -3.24 13.12
N ASP A 20 9.02 -2.43 13.52
CA ASP A 20 9.15 -1.93 14.89
C ASP A 20 7.94 -1.08 15.31
N VAL A 21 7.35 -0.34 14.37
CA VAL A 21 6.19 0.54 14.62
C VAL A 21 4.86 -0.19 14.49
N LEU A 22 4.75 -1.09 13.51
CA LEU A 22 3.47 -1.66 13.05
C LEU A 22 3.35 -3.18 13.19
N GLY A 23 4.46 -3.93 13.31
CA GLY A 23 4.47 -5.39 13.25
C GLY A 23 3.65 -6.09 14.35
N GLY A 24 3.43 -5.42 15.48
CA GLY A 24 2.53 -5.91 16.55
C GLY A 24 1.06 -5.51 16.40
N LYS A 25 0.70 -4.70 15.40
CA LYS A 25 -0.63 -4.08 15.24
C LYS A 25 -1.32 -4.50 13.95
N ILE A 26 -0.56 -4.72 12.88
CA ILE A 26 -1.07 -4.99 11.55
C ILE A 26 -0.22 -6.09 10.88
N GLU A 27 -0.86 -6.90 10.03
CA GLU A 27 -0.11 -7.82 9.17
C GLU A 27 0.57 -7.02 8.05
N ILE A 28 1.88 -7.18 7.89
CA ILE A 28 2.66 -6.46 6.87
C ILE A 28 3.02 -7.43 5.74
N LEU A 29 2.63 -7.10 4.51
CA LEU A 29 3.03 -7.79 3.30
C LEU A 29 3.94 -6.88 2.47
N TYR A 30 5.17 -7.33 2.22
CA TYR A 30 6.08 -6.62 1.32
C TYR A 30 5.91 -7.12 -0.11
N TRP A 31 5.97 -6.19 -1.06
CA TRP A 31 5.99 -6.52 -2.48
C TRP A 31 7.15 -7.46 -2.83
N ASN A 32 6.85 -8.52 -3.57
CA ASN A 32 7.78 -9.58 -3.97
C ASN A 32 8.59 -9.24 -5.24
N GLY A 33 8.33 -8.10 -5.89
CA GLY A 33 9.02 -7.68 -7.11
C GLY A 33 8.34 -8.10 -8.42
N ALA A 34 7.25 -8.87 -8.38
CA ALA A 34 6.59 -9.40 -9.56
C ALA A 34 5.24 -8.71 -9.86
N ASP A 35 4.34 -8.65 -8.89
CA ASP A 35 2.94 -8.23 -9.10
C ASP A 35 2.32 -7.57 -7.86
N PHE A 36 1.03 -7.21 -7.91
CA PHE A 36 0.30 -6.61 -6.79
C PHE A 36 -0.41 -7.65 -5.91
N SER A 37 0.05 -8.91 -5.95
CA SER A 37 -0.54 -9.99 -5.16
C SER A 37 -0.49 -9.65 -3.67
N GLY A 38 -1.64 -9.73 -3.01
CA GLY A 38 -1.83 -9.34 -1.61
C GLY A 38 -2.45 -7.95 -1.41
N LEU A 39 -2.45 -7.06 -2.41
CA LEU A 39 -3.14 -5.77 -2.32
C LEU A 39 -4.67 -5.93 -2.23
N GLU A 40 -5.24 -6.89 -2.96
CA GLU A 40 -6.67 -7.23 -2.96
C GLU A 40 -7.25 -7.49 -1.56
N ASP A 41 -6.44 -8.10 -0.69
CA ASP A 41 -6.78 -8.42 0.68
C ASP A 41 -6.32 -7.38 1.71
N SER A 42 -5.60 -6.35 1.26
CA SER A 42 -5.02 -5.34 2.15
C SER A 42 -5.97 -4.16 2.32
N SER A 43 -6.15 -3.73 3.57
CA SER A 43 -6.94 -2.54 3.90
C SER A 43 -6.14 -1.25 3.76
N ILE A 44 -4.81 -1.35 3.81
CA ILE A 44 -3.87 -0.24 3.70
C ILE A 44 -2.81 -0.59 2.66
N ALA A 45 -2.40 0.39 1.86
CA ALA A 45 -1.21 0.30 1.04
C ALA A 45 -0.21 1.40 1.42
N MET A 46 1.08 1.13 1.25
CA MET A 46 2.13 2.14 1.26
C MET A 46 2.82 2.10 -0.10
N ALA A 47 2.63 3.15 -0.90
CA ALA A 47 3.04 3.14 -2.31
C ALA A 47 3.28 4.56 -2.85
N VAL A 48 4.23 4.69 -3.78
CA VAL A 48 4.42 5.93 -4.57
C VAL A 48 3.61 5.90 -5.87
N THR A 49 3.31 4.71 -6.38
CA THR A 49 2.47 4.50 -7.56
C THR A 49 1.63 3.24 -7.39
N LEU A 50 0.43 3.24 -7.97
CA LEU A 50 -0.47 2.11 -8.05
C LEU A 50 -1.19 2.18 -9.40
N PRO A 51 -1.03 1.20 -10.30
CA PRO A 51 -1.77 1.15 -11.54
C PRO A 51 -3.28 1.06 -11.29
N ARG A 52 -4.08 1.67 -12.17
CA ARG A 52 -5.55 1.64 -12.08
C ARG A 52 -6.10 0.22 -11.93
N GLU A 53 -5.59 -0.74 -12.70
CA GLU A 53 -6.02 -2.15 -12.61
C GLU A 53 -5.79 -2.77 -11.21
N ALA A 54 -4.70 -2.38 -10.54
CA ALA A 54 -4.41 -2.85 -9.19
C ALA A 54 -5.36 -2.20 -8.18
N ILE A 55 -5.64 -0.90 -8.34
CA ILE A 55 -6.62 -0.15 -7.54
C ILE A 55 -8.01 -0.77 -7.70
N GLU A 56 -8.45 -1.12 -8.90
CA GLU A 56 -9.76 -1.71 -9.16
C GLU A 56 -9.92 -3.09 -8.49
N LYS A 57 -8.84 -3.90 -8.49
CA LYS A 57 -8.81 -5.21 -7.82
C LYS A 57 -8.66 -5.11 -6.29
N ALA A 58 -8.25 -3.95 -5.76
CA ALA A 58 -7.97 -3.73 -4.34
C ALA A 58 -9.25 -3.60 -3.49
N GLY A 59 -10.12 -4.61 -3.49
CA GLY A 59 -11.48 -4.58 -2.94
C GLY A 59 -11.60 -4.10 -1.48
N LYS A 60 -10.59 -4.39 -0.65
CA LYS A 60 -10.57 -4.03 0.78
C LYS A 60 -9.82 -2.74 1.10
N LEU A 61 -9.14 -2.14 0.11
CA LEU A 61 -8.30 -0.96 0.31
C LEU A 61 -9.14 0.24 0.77
N LYS A 62 -8.66 0.93 1.80
CA LYS A 62 -9.30 2.11 2.41
C LYS A 62 -8.35 3.28 2.57
N PHE A 63 -7.05 3.02 2.65
CA PHE A 63 -6.04 4.03 2.87
C PHE A 63 -4.75 3.73 2.08
N VAL A 64 -4.14 4.75 1.49
CA VAL A 64 -2.84 4.67 0.81
C VAL A 64 -1.90 5.69 1.43
N GLN A 65 -0.92 5.24 2.20
CA GLN A 65 0.17 6.10 2.67
C GLN A 65 1.17 6.34 1.54
N VAL A 66 1.40 7.60 1.19
CA VAL A 66 2.43 7.98 0.20
C VAL A 66 3.71 8.38 0.93
N PRO A 67 4.82 7.63 0.78
CA PRO A 67 6.11 7.97 1.40
C PRO A 67 6.90 8.97 0.53
N ALA A 68 6.22 10.03 0.07
CA ALA A 68 6.80 11.09 -0.75
C ALA A 68 6.10 12.42 -0.44
N ALA A 69 6.71 13.54 -0.83
CA ALA A 69 6.13 14.87 -0.61
C ALA A 69 4.86 15.16 -1.43
N GLY A 70 4.61 14.35 -2.46
CA GLY A 70 3.44 14.47 -3.36
C GLY A 70 2.92 13.10 -3.79
N ALA A 71 1.67 13.08 -4.25
CA ALA A 71 0.94 11.90 -4.68
C ALA A 71 0.65 11.90 -6.19
N ASP A 72 1.37 12.72 -6.97
CA ASP A 72 1.09 12.96 -8.40
C ASP A 72 1.22 11.70 -9.27
N ASN A 73 1.95 10.68 -8.79
CA ASN A 73 2.15 9.41 -9.48
C ASN A 73 1.07 8.36 -9.15
N LEU A 74 0.08 8.71 -8.33
CA LEU A 74 -1.11 7.89 -8.06
C LEU A 74 -2.28 8.35 -8.91
N ASP A 75 -3.12 7.39 -9.29
CA ASP A 75 -4.43 7.66 -9.87
C ASP A 75 -5.41 8.08 -8.76
N LEU A 76 -5.28 9.35 -8.33
CA LEU A 76 -6.09 9.93 -7.27
C LEU A 76 -7.59 9.88 -7.57
N GLU A 77 -7.96 9.99 -8.85
CA GLU A 77 -9.35 9.88 -9.29
C GLU A 77 -9.90 8.47 -9.07
N ALA A 78 -9.15 7.42 -9.46
CA ALA A 78 -9.55 6.03 -9.22
C ALA A 78 -9.65 5.71 -7.73
N LEU A 79 -8.73 6.23 -6.90
CA LEU A 79 -8.76 6.07 -5.45
C LEU A 79 -9.98 6.78 -4.83
N PHE A 80 -10.24 8.02 -5.24
CA PHE A 80 -11.39 8.80 -4.77
C PHE A 80 -12.73 8.13 -5.10
N HIS A 81 -12.90 7.64 -6.33
CA HIS A 81 -14.12 6.91 -6.74
C HIS A 81 -14.38 5.65 -5.91
N ARG A 82 -13.34 5.09 -5.30
CA ARG A 82 -13.42 3.92 -4.41
C ARG A 82 -13.50 4.28 -2.93
N ASN A 83 -13.63 5.57 -2.60
CA ASN A 83 -13.59 6.09 -1.22
C ASN A 83 -12.31 5.70 -0.47
N VAL A 84 -11.19 5.65 -1.19
CA VAL A 84 -9.87 5.40 -0.60
C VAL A 84 -9.24 6.73 -0.22
N VAL A 85 -8.80 6.84 1.03
CA VAL A 85 -8.06 7.98 1.55
C VAL A 85 -6.59 7.87 1.12
N VAL A 86 -5.96 8.99 0.78
CA VAL A 86 -4.55 9.09 0.41
C VAL A 86 -3.86 10.07 1.36
#